data_AF-A0A1I6RN10-F1
#
_entry.id   AF-A0A1I6RN10-F1
#
_cell.length_a   1.000
_cell.length_b   1.000
_cell.length_c   1.000
_cell.angle_alpha   90.00
_cell.angle_beta   90.00
_cell.angle_gamma   90.00
#
_symmetry.space_group_name_H-M   'P 1'
#
loop_
_entity.id
_entity.type
_entity.pdbx_description
1 polymer ?
#
loop_
_entity_poly.entity_id
_entity_poly.type
_entity_poly.pdbx_seq_one_letter_code
_entity_poly.pdbx_strand_id
1 'polypeptide(L)' 'MIAAIAIAEGLPLFTTNPDDFKGLDDLLTISPVTRPRVALGTT' A
#
# COMPACT_ATOMS: atom_id res chain seq x y z
N MET A 1 -0.59 9.47 9.61
CA MET A 1 -1.41 8.66 8.68
C MET A 1 -0.75 8.68 7.31
N ILE A 2 -0.55 7.54 6.65
CA ILE A 2 0.24 7.45 5.39
C ILE A 2 -0.51 7.93 4.14
N ALA A 3 -1.81 7.60 4.01
CA ALA A 3 -2.63 8.02 2.87
C ALA A 3 -2.70 9.55 2.74
N ALA A 4 -2.87 10.27 3.86
CA ALA A 4 -2.91 11.73 3.89
C ALA A 4 -1.61 12.35 3.34
N ILE A 5 -0.46 11.76 3.65
CA ILE A 5 0.84 12.23 3.15
C ILE A 5 0.95 11.97 1.64
N ALA A 6 0.61 10.76 1.18
CA ALA A 6 0.65 10.42 -0.24
C ALA A 6 -0.25 11.35 -1.08
N ILE A 7 -1.46 11.68 -0.59
CA ILE A 7 -2.36 12.64 -1.23
C ILE A 7 -1.75 14.05 -1.24
N ALA A 8 -1.25 14.52 -0.10
CA ALA A 8 -0.69 15.87 0.02
C ALA A 8 0.54 16.10 -0.87
N GLU A 9 1.39 15.07 -1.00
CA GLU A 9 2.63 15.12 -1.78
C GLU A 9 2.45 14.66 -3.23
N GLY A 10 1.23 14.22 -3.63
CA GLY A 10 0.96 13.73 -4.97
C GLY A 10 1.73 12.46 -5.34
N LEU A 11 2.00 11.59 -4.37
CA LEU A 11 2.77 10.34 -4.54
C LEU A 11 1.85 9.12 -4.59
N PRO A 12 2.20 8.07 -5.36
CA PRO A 12 1.50 6.79 -5.29
C PRO A 12 1.79 6.08 -3.97
N LEU A 13 0.80 5.33 -3.47
CA LEU A 13 0.96 4.49 -2.28
C LEU A 13 1.20 3.03 -2.66
N PHE A 14 2.38 2.51 -2.32
CA PHE A 14 2.70 1.09 -2.44
C PHE A 14 2.29 0.33 -1.18
N THR A 15 1.48 -0.72 -1.33
CA THR A 15 0.98 -1.49 -0.17
C THR A 15 0.76 -2.97 -0.49
N THR A 16 1.01 -3.83 0.50
CA THR A 16 0.62 -5.26 0.42
C THR A 16 -0.84 -5.50 0.81
N ASN A 17 -1.53 -4.46 1.28
CA ASN A 17 -2.92 -4.50 1.71
C ASN A 17 -3.68 -3.31 1.09
N PRO A 18 -4.09 -3.39 -0.19
CA PRO A 18 -4.82 -2.30 -0.85
C PRO A 18 -6.22 -2.08 -0.25
N ASP A 19 -6.79 -3.11 0.38
CA ASP A 19 -8.15 -3.09 0.91
C ASP A 19 -8.36 -2.10 2.07
N ASP A 20 -7.29 -1.73 2.78
CA ASP A 20 -7.32 -0.71 3.85
C ASP A 20 -7.64 0.70 3.34
N PHE A 21 -7.60 0.93 2.02
CA PHE A 21 -7.75 2.24 1.40
C PHE A 21 -8.96 2.32 0.45
N LYS A 22 -9.87 1.34 0.49
CA LYS A 22 -11.12 1.35 -0.30
C LYS A 22 -11.92 2.63 -0.06
N GLY A 23 -12.41 3.24 -1.14
CA GLY A 23 -13.17 4.49 -1.09
C GLY A 23 -12.30 5.74 -1.17
N LEU A 24 -10.98 5.60 -1.28
CA LEU A 24 -10.06 6.69 -1.62
C LEU A 24 -9.61 6.64 -3.08
N ASP A 25 -10.23 5.79 -3.91
CA ASP A 25 -9.80 5.50 -5.28
C ASP A 25 -9.76 6.76 -6.19
N ASP A 26 -10.61 7.75 -5.90
CA ASP A 26 -10.65 9.04 -6.61
C ASP A 26 -9.58 10.05 -6.13
N LEU A 27 -8.97 9.81 -4.97
CA LEU A 27 -8.03 10.73 -4.32
C LEU A 27 -6.60 10.18 -4.25
N LEU A 28 -6.45 8.85 -4.23
CA LEU A 28 -5.19 8.18 -3.95
C LEU A 28 -4.89 7.13 -5.01
N THR A 29 -3.76 7.30 -5.70
CA THR A 29 -3.21 6.26 -6.57
C THR A 29 -2.61 5.13 -5.73
N ILE A 30 -3.24 3.96 -5.76
CA ILE A 30 -2.75 2.76 -5.06
C ILE A 30 -2.00 1.86 -6.04
N SER A 31 -0.78 1.46 -5.67
CA SER A 31 0.00 0.45 -6.37
C SER A 31 0.15 -0.79 -5.49
N PRO A 32 -0.71 -1.82 -5.63
CA PRO A 32 -0.59 -3.05 -4.87
C PRO A 32 0.76 -3.73 -5.12
N VAL A 33 1.41 -4.21 -4.07
CA VAL A 33 2.64 -5.00 -4.16
C VAL A 33 2.45 -6.35 -3.50
N THR A 34 3.08 -7.39 -4.07
CA THR A 34 3.01 -8.74 -3.50
C THR A 34 3.94 -8.81 -2.28
N ARG A 35 3.42 -9.31 -1.15
CA ARG A 35 4.25 -9.58 0.02
C ARG A 35 5.27 -10.68 -0.32
N PRO A 36 6.58 -10.46 -0.10
CA PRO A 36 7.59 -11.49 -0.31
C PRO A 36 7.30 -12.73 0.55
N ARG A 37 7.53 -13.93 -0.02
CA ARG A 37 7.51 -15.16 0.77
C ARG A 37 8.79 -15.22 1.58
N VAL A 38 8.67 -15.23 2.90
CA VAL A 38 9.81 -15.50 3.79
C VAL A 38 9.98 -17.02 3.83
N ALA A 39 11.15 -17.52 3.44
CA ALA A 39 11.48 -18.92 3.67
C ALA A 39 11.46 -19.16 5.18
N LEU A 40 10.62 -20.08 5.65
CA LEU A 40 10.69 -20.55 7.04
C LEU A 40 12.07 -21.19 7.21
N GLY A 41 12.94 -20.55 7.99
CA GLY A 41 14.23 -21.12 8.32
C GLY A 41 14.02 -22.50 8.93
N THR A 42 14.73 -23.50 8.44
CA THR A 42 14.75 -24.83 9.05
C THR A 42 15.26 -24.66 10.48
N THR A 43 14.37 -24.84 11.45
CA THR A 43 14.73 -24.95 12.87
C THR A 43 15.26 -26.35 13.13
#